data_AF-A0A957GGE6-F1
#
_entry.id   AF-A0A957GGE6-F1
#
_cell.length_a   1.000
_cell.length_b   1.000
_cell.length_c   1.000
_cell.angle_alpha   90.00
_cell.angle_beta   90.00
_cell.angle_gamma   90.00
#
_symmetry.space_group_name_H-M   'P 1'
#
loop_
_entity.id
_entity.type
_entity.pdbx_description
1 polymer ?
#
loop_
_entity_poly.entity_id
_entity_poly.type
_entity_poly.pdbx_seq_one_letter_code
_entity_poly.pdbx_strand_id
1 'polypeptide(L)'
;MRALAARLKPRLPLLLVLLGLALLLWSLRQVSLAETWAVLRRLTLGQLLLLALANGLVLLPLIGRWWVILVAQGYRLPLRALAGYRLAAFGVSYFTPGPQFGGEPVQVLRVQRRHGVPAPAALAAVTLDKALELLANFTFLAAGVVYVLYLRLLPQVSAAQVVPLALLLLA
;
A
#
# COMPACT_ATOMS: atom_id res chain seq x y z
N MET A 1 -16.22 -25.47 -22.77
CA MET A 1 -15.58 -24.29 -22.14
C MET A 1 -14.96 -24.56 -20.76
N ARG A 2 -15.60 -25.30 -19.84
CA ARG A 2 -15.01 -25.65 -18.51
C ARG A 2 -13.69 -26.45 -18.56
N ALA A 3 -13.52 -27.33 -19.56
CA ALA A 3 -12.31 -28.16 -19.71
C ALA A 3 -11.06 -27.38 -20.21
N LEU A 4 -11.25 -26.30 -20.98
CA LEU A 4 -10.15 -25.43 -21.44
C LEU A 4 -9.65 -24.54 -20.28
N ALA A 5 -10.59 -24.03 -19.47
CA ALA A 5 -10.28 -23.25 -18.27
C ALA A 5 -9.50 -24.06 -17.22
N ALA A 6 -9.75 -25.37 -17.10
CA ALA A 6 -9.02 -26.24 -16.17
C ALA A 6 -7.55 -26.47 -16.56
N ARG A 7 -7.23 -26.47 -17.87
CA ARG A 7 -5.86 -26.63 -18.38
C ARG A 7 -5.04 -25.34 -18.41
N LEU A 8 -5.70 -24.17 -18.40
CA LEU A 8 -5.05 -22.85 -18.40
C LEU A 8 -4.66 -22.37 -16.99
N LYS A 9 -5.33 -22.85 -15.94
CA LYS A 9 -5.07 -22.47 -14.53
C LYS A 9 -3.59 -22.58 -14.08
N PRO A 10 -2.82 -23.64 -14.39
CA PRO A 10 -1.42 -23.72 -13.98
C PRO A 10 -0.47 -22.86 -14.84
N ARG A 11 -0.92 -22.38 -16.02
CA ARG A 11 -0.09 -21.58 -16.94
C ARG A 11 -0.33 -20.08 -16.81
N LEU A 12 -1.50 -19.67 -16.33
CA LEU A 12 -1.83 -18.26 -16.09
C LEU A 12 -0.79 -17.52 -15.22
N PRO A 13 -0.35 -18.03 -14.04
CA PRO A 13 0.66 -17.32 -13.24
C PRO A 13 1.99 -17.17 -13.98
N LEU A 14 2.40 -18.21 -14.73
CA LEU A 14 3.61 -18.15 -15.56
C LEU A 14 3.48 -17.09 -16.67
N LEU A 15 2.32 -17.04 -17.34
CA LEU A 15 2.06 -16.03 -18.38
C LEU A 15 2.06 -14.61 -17.80
N LEU A 16 1.48 -14.40 -16.61
CA LEU A 16 1.51 -13.11 -15.92
C LEU A 16 2.93 -12.70 -15.51
N VAL A 17 3.75 -13.64 -15.03
CA VAL A 17 5.17 -13.39 -14.72
C VAL A 17 5.96 -13.05 -15.99
N LEU A 18 5.77 -13.81 -17.06
CA LEU A 18 6.43 -13.55 -18.34
C LEU A 18 5.99 -12.20 -18.93
N LEU A 19 4.71 -11.86 -18.83
CA LEU A 19 4.19 -10.55 -19.21
C LEU A 19 4.81 -9.44 -18.36
N GLY A 20 4.87 -9.62 -17.04
CA GLY A 20 5.51 -8.67 -16.12
C GLY A 20 6.99 -8.47 -16.43
N LEU A 21 7.73 -9.54 -16.71
CA LEU A 21 9.12 -9.48 -17.16
C LEU A 21 9.27 -8.78 -18.51
N ALA A 22 8.40 -9.08 -19.47
CA ALA A 22 8.42 -8.43 -20.78
C ALA A 22 8.15 -6.92 -20.65
N LEU A 23 7.16 -6.52 -19.84
CA LEU A 23 6.86 -5.11 -19.55
C LEU A 23 8.01 -4.43 -18.81
N LEU A 24 8.64 -5.11 -17.85
CA LEU A 24 9.82 -4.61 -17.14
C LEU A 24 10.98 -4.38 -18.11
N LEU A 25 11.34 -5.37 -18.93
CA LEU A 25 12.41 -5.25 -19.91
C LEU A 25 12.12 -4.17 -20.95
N TRP A 26 10.85 -4.03 -21.37
CA TRP A 26 10.42 -2.97 -22.26
C TRP A 26 10.54 -1.59 -21.60
N SER A 27 10.14 -1.46 -20.33
CA SER A 27 10.29 -0.22 -19.55
C SER A 27 11.75 0.16 -19.35
N LEU A 28 12.62 -0.81 -19.03
CA LEU A 28 14.06 -0.59 -18.87
C LEU A 28 14.75 -0.13 -20.16
N ARG A 29 14.19 -0.44 -21.34
CA ARG A 29 14.68 0.11 -22.62
C ARG A 29 14.32 1.58 -22.82
N GLN A 30 13.28 2.07 -22.15
CA GLN A 30 12.85 3.47 -22.24
C GLN A 30 13.54 4.38 -21.21
N VAL A 31 14.19 3.80 -20.20
CA VAL A 31 14.84 4.55 -19.12
C VAL A 31 16.36 4.36 -19.20
N SER A 32 17.11 5.45 -19.28
CA SER A 32 18.56 5.39 -19.18
C SER A 32 18.98 5.03 -17.76
N LEU A 33 19.49 3.81 -17.58
CA LEU A 33 20.03 3.35 -16.29
C LEU A 33 21.21 4.21 -15.84
N ALA A 34 22.02 4.68 -16.79
CA ALA A 34 23.17 5.54 -16.51
C ALA A 34 22.73 6.91 -15.95
N GLU A 35 21.70 7.53 -16.55
CA GLU A 35 21.13 8.78 -16.04
C GLU A 35 20.45 8.60 -14.69
N THR A 36 19.65 7.54 -14.53
CA THR A 36 19.02 7.21 -13.25
C THR A 36 20.07 7.07 -12.15
N TRP A 37 21.16 6.35 -12.43
CA TRP A 37 22.28 6.20 -11.50
C TRP A 37 22.99 7.54 -11.22
N ALA A 38 23.19 8.37 -12.24
CA ALA A 38 23.78 9.70 -12.07
C ALA A 38 22.92 10.60 -11.17
N VAL A 39 21.59 10.53 -11.27
CA VAL A 39 20.66 11.24 -10.37
C VAL A 39 20.77 10.70 -8.95
N LEU A 40 20.77 9.38 -8.75
CA LEU A 40 20.89 8.77 -7.42
C LEU A 40 22.21 9.15 -6.73
N ARG A 41 23.31 9.23 -7.47
CA ARG A 41 24.62 9.65 -6.94
C ARG A 41 24.67 11.12 -6.51
N ARG A 42 23.74 11.95 -6.97
CA ARG A 42 23.63 13.36 -6.59
C ARG A 42 22.74 13.58 -5.36
N LEU A 43 22.12 12.51 -4.83
CA LEU A 43 21.32 12.61 -3.62
C LEU A 43 22.19 13.07 -2.45
N THR A 44 21.80 14.18 -1.85
CA THR A 44 22.49 14.70 -0.66
C THR A 44 21.94 14.04 0.60
N LEU A 45 22.73 14.05 1.67
CA LEU A 45 22.27 13.56 2.98
C LEU A 45 21.01 14.31 3.45
N GLY A 46 20.92 15.62 3.19
CA GLY A 46 19.74 16.43 3.50
C GLY A 46 18.48 15.95 2.77
N GLN A 47 18.59 15.58 1.49
CA GLN A 47 17.47 15.00 0.74
C GLN A 47 17.06 13.64 1.28
N LEU A 48 18.03 12.78 1.63
CA LEU A 48 17.75 11.48 2.25
C LEU A 48 17.05 11.64 3.60
N LEU A 49 17.49 12.59 4.43
CA LEU A 49 16.86 12.90 5.72
C LEU A 49 15.45 13.47 5.53
N LEU A 50 15.23 14.33 4.54
CA LEU A 50 13.90 14.85 4.22
C LEU A 50 12.96 13.73 3.78
N LEU A 51 13.43 12.81 2.93
CA LEU A 51 12.67 11.63 2.52
C LEU A 51 12.35 10.72 3.72
N ALA A 52 13.34 10.45 4.58
CA ALA A 52 13.15 9.66 5.79
C ALA A 52 12.14 10.32 6.74
N LEU A 53 12.22 11.64 6.91
CA LEU A 53 11.29 12.42 7.73
C LEU A 53 9.87 12.37 7.15
N ALA A 54 9.70 12.60 5.85
CA ALA A 54 8.40 12.55 5.20
C ALA A 54 7.74 11.16 5.37
N ASN A 55 8.52 10.08 5.16
CA ASN A 55 8.03 8.72 5.39
C ASN A 55 7.73 8.46 6.88
N GLY A 56 8.59 8.95 7.78
CA GLY A 56 8.37 8.86 9.22
C GLY A 56 7.06 9.53 9.65
N LEU A 57 6.78 10.73 9.14
CA LEU A 57 5.54 11.46 9.40
C LEU A 57 4.30 10.71 8.92
N VAL A 58 4.38 9.94 7.82
CA VAL A 58 3.30 9.07 7.35
C VAL A 58 3.17 7.82 8.22
N LEU A 59 4.28 7.26 8.71
CA LEU A 59 4.24 6.07 9.57
C LEU A 59 3.60 6.33 10.94
N LEU A 60 3.79 7.53 11.50
CA LEU A 60 3.24 7.91 12.81
C LEU A 60 1.71 7.72 12.92
N PRO A 61 0.87 8.29 12.03
CA PRO A 61 -0.58 8.08 12.10
C PRO A 61 -0.97 6.63 11.80
N LEU A 62 -0.23 5.91 10.95
CA LEU A 62 -0.51 4.49 10.66
C LEU A 62 -0.29 3.61 11.90
N ILE A 63 0.82 3.81 12.61
CA ILE A 63 1.12 3.08 13.84
C ILE A 63 0.18 3.54 14.97
N GLY A 64 -0.04 4.85 15.09
CA GLY A 64 -0.88 5.45 16.13
C GLY A 64 -2.33 5.00 16.03
N ARG A 65 -2.89 4.95 14.83
CA ARG A 65 -4.26 4.46 14.58
C ARG A 65 -4.43 3.00 14.97
N TRP A 66 -3.51 2.14 14.55
CA TRP A 66 -3.52 0.73 14.96
C TRP A 66 -3.39 0.56 16.48
N TRP A 67 -2.53 1.38 17.10
CA TRP A 67 -2.38 1.40 18.55
C TRP A 67 -3.67 1.83 19.26
N VAL A 68 -4.35 2.89 18.81
CA VAL A 68 -5.64 3.34 19.39
C VAL A 68 -6.68 2.23 19.31
N ILE A 69 -6.77 1.50 18.20
CA ILE A 69 -7.71 0.39 18.05
C ILE A 69 -7.43 -0.72 19.06
N LEU A 70 -6.17 -1.11 19.24
CA LEU A 70 -5.77 -2.11 20.23
C LEU A 70 -6.06 -1.65 21.67
N VAL A 71 -5.77 -0.38 21.98
CA VAL A 71 -6.07 0.21 23.29
C VAL A 71 -7.57 0.22 23.57
N ALA A 72 -8.40 0.57 22.57
CA ALA A 72 -9.85 0.55 22.69
C ALA A 72 -10.42 -0.86 22.93
N GLN A 73 -9.71 -1.90 22.47
CA GLN A 73 -10.02 -3.30 22.76
C GLN A 73 -9.45 -3.80 24.11
N GLY A 74 -8.79 -2.94 24.88
CA GLY A 74 -8.20 -3.26 26.19
C GLY A 74 -6.72 -3.67 26.15
N TYR A 75 -6.05 -3.63 25.01
CA TYR A 75 -4.67 -4.10 24.84
C TYR A 75 -3.69 -2.94 24.67
N ARG A 76 -2.90 -2.65 25.72
CA ARG A 76 -1.87 -1.60 25.70
C ARG A 76 -0.50 -2.17 25.34
N LEU A 77 -0.11 -2.00 24.08
CA LEU A 77 1.19 -2.46 23.56
C LEU A 77 2.17 -1.28 23.42
N PRO A 78 3.49 -1.50 23.53
CA PRO A 78 4.47 -0.46 23.31
C PRO A 78 4.52 -0.05 21.83
N LEU A 79 4.40 1.25 21.55
CA LEU A 79 4.39 1.80 20.19
C LEU A 79 5.60 1.37 19.34
N ARG A 80 6.79 1.28 19.96
CA ARG A 80 8.00 0.79 19.28
C ARG A 80 7.87 -0.64 18.73
N ALA A 81 7.16 -1.52 19.44
CA ALA A 81 6.93 -2.88 18.99
C ALA A 81 5.95 -2.90 17.81
N LEU A 82 4.88 -2.12 17.91
CA LEU A 82 3.93 -1.96 16.81
C LEU A 82 4.58 -1.36 15.56
N ALA A 83 5.46 -0.37 15.73
CA ALA A 83 6.26 0.18 14.64
C ALA A 83 7.08 -0.90 13.93
N GLY A 84 7.79 -1.73 14.69
CA GLY A 84 8.55 -2.85 14.14
C GLY A 84 7.68 -3.88 13.42
N TYR A 85 6.51 -4.22 13.97
CA TYR A 85 5.58 -5.15 13.33
C TYR A 85 4.97 -4.57 12.05
N ARG A 86 4.68 -3.26 12.04
CA ARG A 86 4.18 -2.53 10.85
C ARG A 86 5.22 -2.52 9.73
N LEU A 87 6.47 -2.21 10.06
CA LEU A 87 7.57 -2.22 9.07
C LEU A 87 7.81 -3.62 8.52
N ALA A 88 7.78 -4.66 9.37
CA ALA A 88 7.87 -6.04 8.92
C ALA A 88 6.69 -6.43 8.01
N ALA A 89 5.48 -6.00 8.35
CA ALA A 89 4.30 -6.21 7.52
C ALA A 89 4.42 -5.51 6.16
N PHE A 90 4.86 -4.24 6.12
CA PHE A 90 5.12 -3.56 4.84
C PHE A 90 6.17 -4.28 4.01
N GLY A 91 7.26 -4.75 4.63
CA GLY A 91 8.25 -5.58 3.96
C GLY A 91 7.62 -6.79 3.27
N VAL A 92 6.75 -7.53 3.97
CA VAL A 92 6.02 -8.66 3.37
C VAL A 92 5.08 -8.21 2.26
N SER A 93 4.28 -7.16 2.49
CA SER A 93 3.34 -6.63 1.51
C SER A 93 4.01 -6.20 0.19
N TYR A 94 5.26 -5.74 0.22
CA TYR A 94 6.00 -5.38 -1.00
C TYR A 94 6.43 -6.59 -1.84
N PHE A 95 6.52 -7.79 -1.25
CA PHE A 95 6.89 -9.01 -1.96
C PHE A 95 5.70 -9.92 -2.26
N THR A 96 4.53 -9.65 -1.68
CA THR A 96 3.31 -10.41 -1.96
C THR A 96 2.51 -9.77 -3.09
N PRO A 97 2.11 -10.53 -4.13
CA PRO A 97 1.31 -10.00 -5.22
C PRO A 97 -0.08 -9.61 -4.74
N GLY A 98 -0.39 -8.32 -4.82
CA GLY A 98 -1.67 -7.73 -4.44
C GLY A 98 -1.48 -6.26 -4.05
N PRO A 99 -2.44 -5.36 -4.33
CA PRO A 99 -2.30 -3.96 -3.97
C PRO A 99 -2.32 -3.81 -2.44
N GLN A 100 -1.18 -3.47 -1.82
CA GLN A 100 -1.10 -3.13 -0.39
C GLN A 100 -1.59 -4.22 0.60
N PHE A 101 -1.60 -5.50 0.20
CA PHE A 101 -2.02 -6.63 1.03
C PHE A 101 -0.91 -7.69 1.12
N GLY A 102 -0.84 -8.38 2.26
CA GLY A 102 -0.01 -9.58 2.48
C GLY A 102 0.76 -9.57 3.79
N GLY A 103 1.02 -8.39 4.37
CA GLY A 103 1.69 -8.23 5.65
C GLY A 103 0.78 -8.32 6.88
N GLU A 104 -0.53 -8.26 6.70
CA GLU A 104 -1.52 -8.27 7.79
C GLU A 104 -1.43 -9.52 8.69
N PRO A 105 -1.23 -10.74 8.16
CA PRO A 105 -1.00 -11.92 9.00
C PRO A 105 0.22 -11.79 9.92
N VAL A 106 1.27 -11.07 9.48
CA VAL A 106 2.43 -10.80 10.33
C VAL A 106 2.04 -9.90 11.50
N GLN A 107 1.24 -8.87 11.27
CA GLN A 107 0.76 -8.00 12.36
C GLN A 107 -0.03 -8.81 13.39
N VAL A 108 -1.00 -9.61 12.94
CA VAL A 108 -1.83 -10.47 13.80
C VAL A 108 -0.97 -11.44 14.61
N LEU A 109 -0.09 -12.20 13.95
CA LEU A 109 0.75 -13.21 14.60
C LEU A 109 1.72 -12.58 15.60
N ARG A 110 2.26 -11.39 15.32
CA ARG A 110 3.20 -10.72 16.23
C ARG A 110 2.52 -10.23 17.49
N VAL A 111 1.36 -9.58 17.40
CA VAL A 111 0.63 -9.13 18.60
C VAL A 111 0.10 -10.31 19.41
N GLN A 112 -0.34 -11.38 18.75
CA GLN A 112 -0.79 -12.60 19.43
C GLN A 112 0.37 -13.27 20.18
N ARG A 113 1.48 -13.57 19.48
CA ARG A 113 2.58 -14.37 20.06
C ARG A 113 3.45 -13.59 21.05
N ARG A 114 3.60 -12.27 20.89
CA ARG A 114 4.50 -11.46 21.73
C ARG A 114 3.78 -10.70 22.84
N HIS A 115 2.46 -10.51 22.72
CA HIS A 115 1.68 -9.71 23.66
C HIS A 115 0.39 -10.37 24.14
N GLY A 116 0.13 -11.62 23.76
CA GLY A 116 -1.01 -12.41 24.26
C GLY A 116 -2.37 -11.90 23.78
N VAL A 117 -2.42 -11.03 22.76
CA VAL A 117 -3.69 -10.55 22.20
C VAL A 117 -4.43 -11.74 21.59
N PRO A 118 -5.67 -12.06 22.00
CA PRO A 118 -6.46 -13.14 21.42
C PRO A 118 -6.61 -12.95 19.90
N ALA A 119 -6.52 -14.05 19.14
CA ALA A 119 -6.57 -14.01 17.68
C ALA A 119 -7.79 -13.23 17.12
N PRO A 120 -9.02 -13.37 17.66
CA PRO A 120 -10.16 -12.59 17.19
C PRO A 120 -9.97 -11.07 17.38
N ALA A 121 -9.42 -10.63 18.51
CA ALA A 121 -9.16 -9.22 18.79
C ALA A 121 -8.05 -8.67 17.87
N ALA A 122 -6.95 -9.42 17.73
CA ALA A 122 -5.86 -9.06 16.84
C ALA A 122 -6.32 -8.95 15.37
N LEU A 123 -7.13 -9.90 14.89
CA LEU A 123 -7.70 -9.88 13.56
C LEU A 123 -8.65 -8.70 13.37
N ALA A 124 -9.57 -8.46 14.32
CA ALA A 124 -10.48 -7.32 14.28
C ALA A 124 -9.71 -5.99 14.25
N ALA A 125 -8.66 -5.85 15.05
CA ALA A 125 -7.83 -4.65 15.09
C ALA A 125 -7.14 -4.38 13.75
N VAL A 126 -6.50 -5.39 13.16
CA VAL A 126 -5.78 -5.25 11.89
C VAL A 126 -6.75 -5.03 10.72
N THR A 127 -7.91 -5.71 10.71
CA THR A 127 -8.93 -5.52 9.67
C THR A 127 -9.54 -4.12 9.73
N LEU A 128 -9.90 -3.65 10.92
CA LEU A 128 -10.41 -2.28 11.09
C LEU A 128 -9.34 -1.25 10.70
N ASP A 129 -8.09 -1.52 11.07
CA ASP A 129 -6.98 -0.68 10.65
C ASP A 129 -6.84 -0.65 9.12
N LYS A 130 -6.91 -1.77 8.43
CA LYS A 130 -6.83 -1.78 6.97
C LYS A 130 -8.03 -1.10 6.31
N ALA A 131 -9.24 -1.30 6.83
CA ALA A 131 -10.45 -0.66 6.30
C ALA A 131 -10.36 0.87 6.37
N LEU A 132 -9.92 1.40 7.50
CA LEU A 132 -9.70 2.84 7.67
C LEU A 132 -8.54 3.37 6.80
N GLU A 133 -7.47 2.59 6.59
CA GLU A 133 -6.39 2.95 5.67
C GLU A 133 -6.91 3.11 4.23
N LEU A 134 -7.69 2.14 3.75
CA LEU A 134 -8.28 2.16 2.43
C LEU A 134 -9.29 3.30 2.28
N LEU A 135 -10.17 3.49 3.26
CA LEU A 135 -11.13 4.58 3.26
C LEU A 135 -10.43 5.95 3.17
N ALA A 136 -9.38 6.16 3.96
CA ALA A 136 -8.60 7.38 3.93
C ALA A 136 -7.93 7.59 2.56
N ASN A 137 -7.29 6.54 2.02
CA ASN A 137 -6.62 6.59 0.71
C ASN A 137 -7.62 6.93 -0.41
N PHE A 138 -8.76 6.25 -0.47
CA PHE A 138 -9.75 6.48 -1.51
C PHE A 138 -10.46 7.82 -1.36
N THR A 139 -10.74 8.25 -0.13
CA THR A 139 -11.29 9.59 0.13
C THR A 139 -10.32 10.68 -0.33
N PHE A 140 -9.03 10.53 0.00
CA PHE A 140 -8.00 11.48 -0.43
C PHE A 140 -7.86 11.52 -1.95
N LEU A 141 -7.83 10.36 -2.61
CA LEU A 141 -7.78 10.27 -4.07
C LEU A 141 -9.01 10.91 -4.71
N ALA A 142 -10.22 10.59 -4.23
CA ALA A 142 -11.45 11.18 -4.74
C ALA A 142 -11.46 12.72 -4.56
N ALA A 143 -11.07 13.21 -3.39
CA ALA A 143 -10.96 14.64 -3.12
C ALA A 143 -9.91 15.31 -4.02
N GLY A 144 -8.74 14.68 -4.22
CA GLY A 144 -7.69 15.18 -5.11
C GLY A 144 -8.17 15.27 -6.56
N VAL A 145 -8.90 14.26 -7.03
CA VAL A 145 -9.51 14.27 -8.37
C VAL A 145 -10.49 15.43 -8.52
N VAL A 146 -11.41 15.61 -7.56
CA VAL A 146 -12.35 16.74 -7.56
C VAL A 146 -11.62 18.08 -7.55
N TYR A 147 -10.56 18.21 -6.75
CA TYR A 147 -9.77 19.43 -6.65
C TYR A 147 -9.03 19.77 -7.95
N VAL A 148 -8.43 18.79 -8.61
CA VAL A 148 -7.77 18.95 -9.93
C VAL A 148 -8.77 19.44 -10.99
N LEU A 149 -9.99 18.90 -10.99
CA LEU A 149 -11.07 19.33 -11.89
C LEU A 149 -11.53 20.76 -11.57
N TYR A 150 -11.69 21.09 -10.29
CA TYR A 150 -12.08 22.42 -9.83
C TYR A 150 -11.07 23.49 -10.30
N LEU A 151 -9.77 23.19 -10.19
CA LEU A 151 -8.69 24.07 -10.64
C LEU A 151 -8.49 24.09 -12.17
N ARG A 152 -9.24 23.28 -12.93
CA ARG A 152 -9.12 23.14 -14.39
C ARG A 152 -7.69 22.82 -14.87
N LEU A 153 -6.93 22.06 -14.08
CA LEU A 153 -5.56 21.68 -14.42
C LEU A 153 -5.50 20.74 -15.64
N LEU A 154 -6.62 20.10 -16.00
CA LEU A 154 -6.77 19.23 -17.16
C LEU A 154 -7.91 19.72 -18.06
N PRO A 155 -7.73 20.81 -18.83
CA PRO A 155 -8.80 21.44 -19.59
C PRO A 155 -9.40 20.54 -20.70
N GLN A 156 -8.68 19.48 -21.09
CA GLN A 156 -9.10 18.49 -22.08
C GLN A 156 -10.08 17.45 -21.52
N VAL A 157 -10.19 17.35 -20.19
CA VAL A 157 -10.92 16.27 -19.50
C VAL A 157 -12.21 16.82 -18.91
N SER A 158 -13.35 16.28 -19.34
CA SER A 158 -14.65 16.74 -18.84
C SER A 158 -14.99 16.10 -17.49
N ALA A 159 -15.63 16.86 -16.59
CA ALA A 159 -16.04 16.37 -15.28
C ALA A 159 -16.96 15.12 -15.38
N ALA A 160 -17.77 15.03 -16.44
CA ALA A 160 -18.63 13.90 -16.71
C ALA A 160 -17.87 12.57 -16.91
N GLN A 161 -16.63 12.61 -17.38
CA GLN A 161 -15.79 11.41 -17.58
C GLN A 161 -15.11 10.95 -16.28
N VAL A 162 -14.90 11.86 -15.32
CA VAL A 162 -14.02 11.63 -14.17
C VAL A 162 -14.79 11.37 -12.88
N VAL A 163 -15.96 12.01 -12.71
CA VAL A 163 -16.82 11.81 -11.54
C VAL A 163 -17.21 10.33 -11.35
N PRO A 164 -17.60 9.55 -12.37
CA PRO A 164 -17.90 8.14 -12.21
C PRO A 164 -16.68 7.31 -11.76
N LEU A 165 -15.49 7.63 -12.29
CA LEU A 165 -14.24 6.96 -11.92
C LEU A 165 -13.85 7.25 -10.47
N ALA A 166 -14.04 8.49 -10.01
CA ALA A 166 -13.80 8.87 -8.62
C ALA A 166 -14.80 8.23 -7.66
N LEU A 167 -16.07 8.10 -8.05
CA LEU A 167 -17.08 7.37 -7.28
C LEU A 167 -16.79 5.87 -7.21
N LEU A 168 -16.26 5.28 -8.29
CA LEU A 168 -15.77 3.90 -8.33
C LEU A 168 -14.60 3.64 -7.36
N LEU A 169 -13.82 4.66 -6.99
CA LEU A 169 -12.78 4.52 -5.97
C LEU A 169 -13.36 4.39 -4.56
N LEU A 170 -14.60 4.85 -4.34
CA LEU A 170 -15.27 4.85 -3.03
C LEU A 170 -16.26 3.68 -2.85
N ALA A 171 -16.52 2.90 -3.91
CA ALA A 171 -17.44 1.76 -3.94
C ALA A 171 -16.71 0.43 -3.69
#